data_AF-A0A3M7J6S2-F1
#
_entry.id   AF-A0A3M7J6S2-F1
#
_cell.length_a   1.000
_cell.length_b   1.000
_cell.length_c   1.000
_cell.angle_alpha   90.00
_cell.angle_beta   90.00
_cell.angle_gamma   90.00
#
_symmetry.space_group_name_H-M   'P 1'
#
loop_
_entity.id
_entity.type
_entity.pdbx_description
1 polymer ?
#
loop_
_entity_poly.entity_id
_entity_poly.type
_entity_poly.pdbx_seq_one_letter_code
_entity_poly.pdbx_strand_id
1 'polypeptide(L)'
;MRLSHPLSPLLSLLACVDLISSSPTPGPHSGDDDHHPHKVSAPLFAELEELARIVDITYCSPAIAKPFTCLSRCKDFPQFELITTWDTGPLLSDSAGYIALDHGKARIIVAFRGTYSLANTVADLSTIPQKYEPYPGEDGHVIEQRSSQHYLGKPLQDGFSPPPQSSNENKCHNCTVHTGFQRSWSNTRAAILPHLQQQLFLYSDYELNLVGHSLGGAVAALAGLEMLARGAEPKITTYGEPRVGNRGLAEYIDRRFGLLLLLEEDDETTGLRYRRVTHIDDPVPLLPLTEWGYAAHAGEIFISKKTLSPDVQDLRLCEGDDDPGCIAGQDGTTVEPASGIAQKRDLVASARDELQDVITTGESRWGAGLPARYRLWWELFLAHRDYFWRLGLCVPGGG
;
A
#
# COMPACT_ATOMS: atom_id res chain seq x y z
N MET A 1 -69.97 51.79 37.18
CA MET A 1 -70.01 50.88 36.02
C MET A 1 -68.55 50.55 35.70
N ARG A 2 -68.09 49.33 36.06
CA ARG A 2 -67.75 48.20 35.15
C ARG A 2 -66.50 48.52 34.29
N LEU A 3 -65.43 47.72 34.18
CA LEU A 3 -65.16 46.31 34.49
C LEU A 3 -63.62 46.02 34.36
N SER A 4 -63.07 45.24 35.31
CA SER A 4 -62.04 44.16 35.22
C SER A 4 -60.87 44.14 34.18
N HIS A 5 -59.63 44.19 34.71
CA HIS A 5 -58.45 43.26 34.66
C HIS A 5 -58.37 42.06 33.66
N PRO A 6 -57.19 41.37 33.46
CA PRO A 6 -55.75 41.68 33.71
C PRO A 6 -54.73 41.14 32.64
N LEU A 7 -53.42 41.21 32.98
CA LEU A 7 -52.24 40.37 32.60
C LEU A 7 -51.18 40.90 31.61
N SER A 8 -49.93 40.84 32.11
CA SER A 8 -48.56 41.06 31.54
C SER A 8 -48.16 39.93 30.54
N PRO A 9 -46.93 39.80 29.99
CA PRO A 9 -45.67 40.58 30.15
C PRO A 9 -44.85 40.80 28.84
N LEU A 10 -43.60 41.26 29.00
CA LEU A 10 -42.37 41.05 28.17
C LEU A 10 -41.79 42.19 27.30
N LEU A 11 -40.44 42.15 27.24
CA LEU A 11 -39.45 42.96 26.47
C LEU A 11 -39.10 44.34 27.07
N SER A 12 -37.86 44.85 27.12
CA SER A 12 -36.56 44.40 26.64
C SER A 12 -35.48 45.44 26.99
N LEU A 13 -34.20 45.02 26.93
CA LEU A 13 -32.98 45.78 26.55
C LEU A 13 -32.21 46.70 27.55
N LEU A 14 -30.89 46.49 27.49
CA LEU A 14 -29.75 47.43 27.49
C LEU A 14 -29.25 47.99 28.84
N ALA A 15 -28.23 47.31 29.38
CA ALA A 15 -27.15 47.97 30.11
C ALA A 15 -26.08 48.47 29.12
N CYS A 16 -25.60 49.67 29.38
CA CYS A 16 -24.68 50.44 28.57
C CYS A 16 -23.48 50.84 29.45
N VAL A 17 -22.30 50.91 28.81
CA VAL A 17 -21.10 51.69 29.16
C VAL A 17 -20.09 51.12 30.18
N ASP A 18 -19.01 50.59 29.59
CA ASP A 18 -17.56 50.86 29.76
C ASP A 18 -16.97 51.23 31.12
N LEU A 19 -15.84 50.55 31.43
CA LEU A 19 -14.67 51.15 32.10
C LEU A 19 -13.36 50.41 31.72
N ILE A 20 -12.58 51.07 30.85
CA ILE A 20 -11.12 51.30 30.86
C ILE A 20 -10.18 50.14 31.30
N SER A 21 -9.25 49.73 30.43
CA SER A 21 -7.80 49.67 30.76
C SER A 21 -6.87 49.39 29.57
N SER A 22 -5.88 50.28 29.41
CA SER A 22 -4.48 50.08 28.99
C SER A 22 -4.13 49.20 27.78
N SER A 23 -3.56 49.83 26.76
CA SER A 23 -2.67 49.22 25.78
C SER A 23 -1.25 49.01 26.32
N PRO A 24 -0.59 47.88 26.00
CA PRO A 24 0.85 47.83 25.82
C PRO A 24 1.27 47.39 24.41
N THR A 25 2.22 48.14 23.87
CA THR A 25 3.22 47.91 22.79
C THR A 25 3.26 46.59 22.01
N PRO A 26 3.50 46.64 20.67
CA PRO A 26 3.60 45.45 19.83
C PRO A 26 4.90 44.69 20.11
N GLY A 27 4.77 43.43 20.53
CA GLY A 27 5.86 42.47 20.58
C GLY A 27 6.29 42.03 19.16
N PRO A 28 7.49 41.46 19.02
CA PRO A 28 8.01 41.06 17.72
C PRO A 28 7.09 40.01 17.11
N HIS A 29 6.76 40.19 15.83
CA HIS A 29 6.12 39.17 15.00
C HIS A 29 6.98 37.90 15.04
N SER A 30 6.68 36.97 15.93
CA SER A 30 6.84 35.56 15.64
C SER A 30 5.80 35.29 14.56
N GLY A 31 6.24 35.23 13.31
CA GLY A 31 5.46 34.59 12.27
C GLY A 31 5.10 33.21 12.80
N ASP A 32 3.81 33.00 13.02
CA ASP A 32 3.22 31.68 12.99
C ASP A 32 3.46 31.22 11.55
N ASP A 33 4.59 30.55 11.34
CA ASP A 33 4.85 29.79 10.13
C ASP A 33 3.95 28.55 10.23
N ASP A 34 2.66 28.79 10.02
CA ASP A 34 1.62 27.76 9.96
C ASP A 34 1.76 27.05 8.60
N HIS A 35 2.94 26.51 8.34
CA HIS A 35 3.21 25.57 7.25
C HIS A 35 2.33 24.35 7.52
N HIS A 36 1.12 24.35 6.94
CA HIS A 36 0.19 23.23 7.03
C HIS A 36 0.86 22.01 6.37
N PRO A 37 1.37 21.03 7.12
CA PRO A 37 2.08 19.93 6.51
C PRO A 37 1.03 18.94 5.98
N HIS A 38 0.90 18.86 4.66
CA HIS A 38 0.57 17.62 3.94
C HIS A 38 -0.58 16.76 4.52
N LYS A 39 -1.76 17.37 4.76
CA LYS A 39 -2.95 16.68 5.28
C LYS A 39 -3.65 15.87 4.19
N VAL A 40 -4.08 14.65 4.53
CA VAL A 40 -4.89 13.80 3.65
C VAL A 40 -6.32 14.33 3.55
N SER A 41 -6.86 14.42 2.32
CA SER A 41 -8.24 14.86 2.09
C SER A 41 -9.26 13.77 2.51
N ALA A 42 -10.46 14.19 2.91
CA ALA A 42 -11.53 13.24 3.29
C ALA A 42 -11.90 12.24 2.18
N PRO A 43 -11.96 12.64 0.88
CA PRO A 43 -12.16 11.68 -0.21
C PRO A 43 -11.03 10.66 -0.34
N LEU A 44 -9.77 11.10 -0.21
CA LEU A 44 -8.61 10.20 -0.25
C LEU A 44 -8.66 9.23 0.93
N PHE A 45 -8.94 9.70 2.14
CA PHE A 45 -9.11 8.83 3.31
C PHE A 45 -10.19 7.76 3.06
N ALA A 46 -11.37 8.15 2.57
CA ALA A 46 -12.46 7.21 2.31
C ALA A 46 -12.10 6.19 1.22
N GLU A 47 -11.33 6.61 0.21
CA GLU A 47 -10.80 5.72 -0.82
C GLU A 47 -9.77 4.72 -0.24
N LEU A 48 -8.83 5.18 0.57
CA LEU A 48 -7.85 4.30 1.24
C LEU A 48 -8.53 3.33 2.20
N GLU A 49 -9.57 3.76 2.91
CA GLU A 49 -10.39 2.89 3.73
C GLU A 49 -11.09 1.84 2.85
N GLU A 50 -11.76 2.22 1.77
CA GLU A 50 -12.40 1.26 0.85
C GLU A 50 -11.41 0.24 0.26
N LEU A 51 -10.24 0.69 -0.20
CA LEU A 51 -9.22 -0.16 -0.80
C LEU A 51 -8.61 -1.14 0.22
N ALA A 52 -8.51 -0.76 1.50
CA ALA A 52 -8.11 -1.67 2.58
C ALA A 52 -9.12 -2.82 2.75
N ARG A 53 -10.38 -2.61 2.34
CA ARG A 53 -11.48 -3.55 2.47
C ARG A 53 -11.44 -4.55 1.33
N ILE A 54 -11.17 -4.01 0.14
CA ILE A 54 -10.95 -4.74 -1.11
C ILE A 54 -9.76 -5.69 -0.98
N VAL A 55 -8.64 -5.22 -0.41
CA VAL A 55 -7.45 -6.06 -0.24
C VAL A 55 -7.63 -7.12 0.85
N ASP A 56 -8.38 -6.84 1.92
CA ASP A 56 -8.68 -7.85 2.96
C ASP A 56 -9.44 -9.07 2.39
N ILE A 57 -10.34 -8.85 1.42
CA ILE A 57 -11.09 -9.92 0.74
C ILE A 57 -10.16 -10.95 0.08
N THR A 58 -8.95 -10.56 -0.34
CA THR A 58 -7.98 -11.49 -0.95
C THR A 58 -7.62 -12.66 -0.03
N TYR A 59 -7.73 -12.48 1.30
CA TYR A 59 -7.48 -13.53 2.29
C TYR A 59 -8.60 -14.56 2.40
N CYS A 60 -9.74 -14.33 1.74
CA CYS A 60 -10.76 -15.34 1.51
C CYS A 60 -10.47 -16.25 0.31
N SER A 61 -9.46 -15.98 -0.53
CA SER A 61 -9.12 -16.87 -1.64
C SER A 61 -8.72 -18.27 -1.13
N PRO A 62 -9.18 -19.37 -1.76
CA PRO A 62 -9.96 -19.44 -3.00
C PRO A 62 -11.50 -19.39 -2.81
N ALA A 63 -12.00 -19.14 -1.60
CA ALA A 63 -13.42 -19.06 -1.26
C ALA A 63 -14.08 -17.71 -1.64
N ILE A 64 -13.75 -17.19 -2.82
CA ILE A 64 -14.42 -16.04 -3.44
C ILE A 64 -15.13 -16.56 -4.70
N ALA A 65 -16.45 -16.43 -4.77
CA ALA A 65 -17.26 -17.01 -5.84
C ALA A 65 -18.07 -15.95 -6.59
N LYS A 66 -18.39 -16.23 -7.87
CA LYS A 66 -19.25 -15.38 -8.70
C LYS A 66 -20.66 -15.26 -8.08
N PRO A 67 -21.35 -14.10 -8.19
CA PRO A 67 -20.93 -12.87 -8.88
C PRO A 67 -19.82 -12.12 -8.15
N PHE A 68 -19.89 -11.92 -6.82
CA PHE A 68 -18.75 -11.54 -5.97
C PHE A 68 -19.14 -11.82 -4.52
N THR A 69 -18.88 -13.05 -4.06
CA THR A 69 -19.38 -13.57 -2.77
C THR A 69 -18.26 -14.23 -1.99
N CYS A 70 -18.21 -13.97 -0.68
CA CYS A 70 -17.24 -14.57 0.24
C CYS A 70 -17.75 -14.47 1.68
N LEU A 71 -17.03 -15.09 2.63
CA LEU A 71 -17.37 -15.05 4.06
C LEU A 71 -17.15 -13.65 4.68
N SER A 72 -16.15 -12.91 4.19
CA SER A 72 -15.77 -11.59 4.68
C SER A 72 -16.66 -10.48 4.08
N ARG A 73 -16.05 -9.43 3.55
CA ARG A 73 -16.69 -8.14 3.20
C ARG A 73 -17.19 -8.03 1.76
N CYS A 74 -17.31 -9.13 1.00
CA CYS A 74 -17.81 -9.07 -0.38
C CYS A 74 -19.21 -8.43 -0.51
N LYS A 75 -20.03 -8.50 0.55
CA LYS A 75 -21.36 -7.86 0.60
C LYS A 75 -21.31 -6.33 0.60
N ASP A 76 -20.18 -5.73 0.96
CA ASP A 76 -19.96 -4.29 0.93
C ASP A 76 -19.82 -3.77 -0.51
N PHE A 77 -19.62 -4.68 -1.47
CA PHE A 77 -19.33 -4.39 -2.88
C PHE A 77 -20.37 -5.04 -3.83
N PRO A 78 -21.66 -4.64 -3.76
CA PRO A 78 -22.72 -5.27 -4.55
C PRO A 78 -22.62 -5.02 -6.06
N GLN A 79 -21.83 -4.03 -6.49
CA GLN A 79 -21.57 -3.70 -7.90
C GLN A 79 -20.35 -4.44 -8.47
N PHE A 80 -19.69 -5.30 -7.68
CA PHE A 80 -18.53 -6.04 -8.15
C PHE A 80 -18.93 -7.28 -8.94
N GLU A 81 -18.23 -7.52 -10.04
CA GLU A 81 -18.24 -8.77 -10.80
C GLU A 81 -16.87 -9.44 -10.73
N LEU A 82 -16.81 -10.65 -10.18
CA LEU A 82 -15.62 -11.49 -10.14
C LEU A 82 -15.31 -12.06 -11.53
N ILE A 83 -14.15 -11.71 -12.05
CA ILE A 83 -13.62 -12.27 -13.30
C ILE A 83 -12.95 -13.60 -13.03
N THR A 84 -11.94 -13.59 -12.16
CA THR A 84 -11.15 -14.77 -11.81
C THR A 84 -10.47 -14.60 -10.45
N THR A 85 -10.14 -15.73 -9.84
CA THR A 85 -9.28 -15.83 -8.64
C THR A 85 -8.04 -16.63 -9.01
N TRP A 86 -6.91 -16.35 -8.38
CA TRP A 86 -5.75 -17.23 -8.45
C TRP A 86 -5.24 -17.55 -7.05
N ASP A 87 -4.59 -18.70 -6.97
CA ASP A 87 -3.76 -19.12 -5.85
C ASP A 87 -2.65 -20.01 -6.44
N THR A 88 -1.40 -19.54 -6.40
CA THR A 88 -0.26 -20.28 -6.91
C THR A 88 0.19 -21.38 -5.94
N GLY A 89 -0.27 -21.33 -4.69
CA GLY A 89 0.06 -22.25 -3.62
C GLY A 89 1.51 -22.17 -3.13
N PRO A 90 1.86 -22.93 -2.07
CA PRO A 90 3.16 -22.84 -1.41
C PRO A 90 4.35 -23.21 -2.33
N LEU A 91 4.10 -24.07 -3.33
CA LEU A 91 5.13 -24.55 -4.25
C LEU A 91 5.56 -23.47 -5.26
N LEU A 92 4.72 -22.46 -5.51
CA LEU A 92 4.94 -21.41 -6.50
C LEU A 92 4.90 -20.01 -5.86
N SER A 93 5.53 -19.87 -4.70
CA SER A 93 5.70 -18.59 -3.98
C SER A 93 4.43 -17.95 -3.40
N ASP A 94 3.38 -18.75 -3.16
CA ASP A 94 2.19 -18.43 -2.35
C ASP A 94 1.54 -17.06 -2.68
N SER A 95 1.36 -16.78 -3.97
CA SER A 95 0.62 -15.60 -4.42
C SER A 95 -0.84 -15.97 -4.66
N ALA A 96 -1.75 -15.20 -4.09
CA ALA A 96 -3.18 -15.35 -4.32
C ALA A 96 -3.84 -13.98 -4.51
N GLY A 97 -5.04 -13.98 -5.06
CA GLY A 97 -5.79 -12.76 -5.28
C GLY A 97 -6.97 -12.95 -6.22
N TYR A 98 -7.51 -11.83 -6.70
CA TYR A 98 -8.61 -11.84 -7.65
C TYR A 98 -8.58 -10.63 -8.60
N ILE A 99 -9.25 -10.80 -9.75
CA ILE A 99 -9.65 -9.72 -10.65
C ILE A 99 -11.15 -9.54 -10.52
N ALA A 100 -11.59 -8.32 -10.27
CA ALA A 100 -13.00 -7.95 -10.27
C ALA A 100 -13.23 -6.66 -11.07
N LEU A 101 -14.41 -6.53 -11.66
CA LEU A 101 -14.90 -5.29 -12.23
C LEU A 101 -15.76 -4.58 -11.19
N ASP A 102 -15.58 -3.29 -11.01
CA ASP A 102 -16.48 -2.44 -10.25
C ASP A 102 -17.24 -1.54 -11.22
N HIS A 103 -18.48 -1.93 -11.50
CA HIS A 103 -19.35 -1.18 -12.40
C HIS A 103 -19.85 0.13 -11.79
N GLY A 104 -19.82 0.26 -10.46
CA GLY A 104 -20.28 1.46 -9.76
C GLY A 104 -19.30 2.62 -9.90
N LYS A 105 -18.01 2.33 -10.02
CA LYS A 105 -16.93 3.34 -10.17
C LYS A 105 -16.17 3.24 -11.48
N ALA A 106 -16.60 2.38 -12.41
CA ALA A 106 -15.93 2.12 -13.68
C ALA A 106 -14.43 1.84 -13.48
N ARG A 107 -14.10 0.78 -12.73
CA ARG A 107 -12.70 0.39 -12.47
C ARG A 107 -12.50 -1.11 -12.55
N ILE A 108 -11.34 -1.53 -13.05
CA ILE A 108 -10.86 -2.91 -13.00
C ILE A 108 -9.97 -3.04 -11.77
N ILE A 109 -10.34 -3.89 -10.83
CA ILE A 109 -9.58 -4.16 -9.61
C ILE A 109 -8.75 -5.42 -9.80
N VAL A 110 -7.45 -5.34 -9.53
CA VAL A 110 -6.57 -6.50 -9.33
C VAL A 110 -6.03 -6.43 -7.91
N ALA A 111 -6.48 -7.35 -7.06
CA ALA A 111 -6.13 -7.35 -5.64
C ALA A 111 -5.18 -8.51 -5.31
N PHE A 112 -4.04 -8.20 -4.69
CA PHE A 112 -2.97 -9.14 -4.37
C PHE A 112 -2.90 -9.41 -2.86
N ARG A 113 -2.99 -10.68 -2.48
CA ARG A 113 -2.86 -11.16 -1.09
C ARG A 113 -1.41 -11.11 -0.63
N GLY A 114 -1.20 -10.84 0.65
CA GLY A 114 0.04 -11.22 1.35
C GLY A 114 0.07 -12.71 1.70
N THR A 115 1.19 -13.18 2.24
CA THR A 115 1.34 -14.54 2.76
C THR A 115 0.60 -14.72 4.09
N TYR A 116 0.15 -15.94 4.39
CA TYR A 116 -0.53 -16.24 5.67
C TYR A 116 0.42 -16.28 6.88
N SER A 117 1.72 -16.49 6.66
CA SER A 117 2.74 -16.56 7.71
C SER A 117 3.75 -15.46 7.53
N LEU A 118 3.40 -14.26 8.02
CA LEU A 118 4.28 -13.09 8.00
C LEU A 118 5.59 -13.33 8.76
N ALA A 119 5.60 -14.17 9.79
CA ALA A 119 6.81 -14.59 10.48
C ALA A 119 7.76 -15.40 9.56
N ASN A 120 7.20 -16.32 8.76
CA ASN A 120 7.99 -17.01 7.74
C ASN A 120 8.36 -16.05 6.61
N THR A 121 7.54 -15.08 6.25
CA THR A 121 7.84 -14.15 5.16
C THR A 121 8.89 -13.12 5.54
N VAL A 122 8.89 -12.59 6.75
CA VAL A 122 9.98 -11.73 7.25
C VAL A 122 11.28 -12.55 7.35
N ALA A 123 11.19 -13.84 7.68
CA ALA A 123 12.34 -14.75 7.66
C ALA A 123 12.78 -15.20 6.24
N ASP A 124 11.84 -15.29 5.31
CA ASP A 124 11.98 -15.78 3.92
C ASP A 124 11.99 -14.63 2.90
N LEU A 125 12.10 -13.39 3.38
CA LEU A 125 12.67 -12.24 2.66
C LEU A 125 14.16 -12.52 2.46
N SER A 126 14.43 -13.62 1.73
CA SER A 126 15.73 -14.00 1.24
C SER A 126 16.29 -12.78 0.51
N THR A 127 17.25 -12.13 1.15
CA THR A 127 17.76 -10.80 0.79
C THR A 127 18.41 -10.72 -0.59
N ILE A 128 18.39 -11.83 -1.33
CA ILE A 128 19.00 -12.08 -2.62
C ILE A 128 18.39 -11.12 -3.66
N PRO A 129 19.14 -10.07 -4.03
CA PRO A 129 18.74 -9.22 -5.14
C PRO A 129 18.96 -9.97 -6.45
N GLN A 130 18.04 -9.81 -7.40
CA GLN A 130 18.26 -10.18 -8.79
C GLN A 130 18.16 -8.95 -9.69
N LYS A 131 18.80 -8.98 -10.86
CA LYS A 131 18.68 -7.91 -11.85
C LYS A 131 17.21 -7.70 -12.21
N TYR A 132 16.75 -6.45 -12.15
CA TYR A 132 15.44 -6.08 -12.65
C TYR A 132 15.53 -5.80 -14.15
N GLU A 133 14.66 -6.44 -14.91
CA GLU A 133 14.52 -6.20 -16.35
C GLU A 133 13.16 -5.53 -16.60
N PRO A 134 13.14 -4.27 -17.08
CA PRO A 134 11.90 -3.60 -17.43
C PRO A 134 11.10 -4.41 -18.44
N TYR A 135 9.79 -4.47 -18.23
CA TYR A 135 8.88 -5.07 -19.20
C TYR A 135 8.56 -4.07 -20.33
N PRO A 136 8.17 -4.53 -21.53
CA PRO A 136 8.52 -5.85 -22.05
C PRO A 136 10.05 -5.97 -22.19
N GLY A 137 10.59 -7.14 -21.81
CA GLY A 137 12.04 -7.39 -21.85
C GLY A 137 12.64 -7.22 -23.25
N GLU A 138 13.97 -7.10 -23.33
CA GLU A 138 14.71 -6.86 -24.58
C GLU A 138 14.40 -7.89 -25.68
N ASP A 139 13.94 -9.07 -25.28
CA ASP A 139 13.46 -10.12 -26.17
C ASP A 139 11.93 -10.17 -26.11
N GLY A 140 11.25 -9.56 -27.08
CA GLY A 140 9.79 -9.66 -27.27
C GLY A 140 9.27 -11.08 -27.56
N HIS A 141 10.00 -12.12 -27.18
CA HIS A 141 9.60 -13.51 -27.24
C HIS A 141 8.79 -13.87 -25.99
N VAL A 142 7.47 -13.91 -26.15
CA VAL A 142 6.59 -14.69 -25.29
C VAL A 142 7.14 -16.13 -25.28
N ILE A 143 7.65 -16.58 -24.12
CA ILE A 143 8.03 -17.99 -23.96
C ILE A 143 6.73 -18.79 -23.92
N GLU A 144 6.24 -19.21 -25.10
CA GLU A 144 5.34 -20.35 -25.21
C GLU A 144 6.09 -21.57 -24.66
N GLN A 145 5.65 -22.07 -23.51
CA GLN A 145 6.12 -23.35 -23.02
C GLN A 145 5.74 -24.44 -24.04
N ARG A 146 6.75 -25.06 -24.64
CA ARG A 146 6.62 -26.25 -25.48
C ARG A 146 6.12 -27.42 -24.62
N SER A 147 4.80 -27.56 -24.52
CA SER A 147 4.17 -28.83 -24.19
C SER A 147 3.74 -29.51 -25.48
N SER A 148 4.31 -30.68 -25.71
CA SER A 148 4.13 -31.54 -26.86
C SER A 148 2.68 -32.02 -26.96
N GLN A 149 1.82 -31.37 -27.76
CA GLN A 149 0.62 -32.05 -28.24
C GLN A 149 0.14 -31.55 -29.61
N HIS A 150 0.11 -32.51 -30.50
CA HIS A 150 -0.24 -32.47 -31.91
C HIS A 150 -1.73 -32.11 -32.08
N TYR A 151 -2.05 -30.89 -32.49
CA TYR A 151 -3.32 -30.58 -33.17
C TYR A 151 -3.08 -29.53 -34.26
N LEU A 152 -3.40 -29.92 -35.50
CA LEU A 152 -3.39 -29.09 -36.70
C LEU A 152 -4.46 -28.00 -36.59
N GLY A 153 -4.03 -26.76 -36.35
CA GLY A 153 -4.82 -25.54 -36.49
C GLY A 153 -3.87 -24.39 -36.81
N LYS A 154 -4.16 -23.63 -37.87
CA LYS A 154 -3.36 -22.50 -38.37
C LYS A 154 -3.09 -21.46 -37.25
N PRO A 155 -1.93 -20.78 -37.24
CA PRO A 155 -1.72 -19.66 -36.33
C PRO A 155 -2.59 -18.48 -36.75
N LEU A 156 -3.43 -17.99 -35.83
CA LEU A 156 -3.93 -16.62 -35.90
C LEU A 156 -2.74 -15.71 -35.64
N GLN A 157 -2.46 -14.87 -36.63
CA GLN A 157 -1.45 -13.82 -36.57
C GLN A 157 -2.03 -12.71 -35.67
N ASP A 158 -1.74 -12.78 -34.37
CA ASP A 158 -2.05 -11.67 -33.45
C ASP A 158 -1.13 -10.50 -33.78
N GLY A 159 -1.66 -9.59 -34.58
CA GLY A 159 -1.01 -8.36 -35.01
C GLY A 159 -1.05 -7.30 -33.94
N PHE A 160 -0.06 -7.31 -33.04
CA PHE A 160 0.37 -6.11 -32.32
C PHE A 160 1.90 -6.08 -32.29
N SER A 161 2.50 -5.37 -33.25
CA SER A 161 3.89 -4.93 -33.10
C SER A 161 3.94 -3.93 -31.94
N PRO A 162 4.85 -4.09 -30.97
CA PRO A 162 5.04 -3.08 -29.94
C PRO A 162 5.39 -1.74 -30.61
N PRO A 163 4.90 -0.59 -30.09
CA PRO A 163 5.25 0.71 -30.62
C PRO A 163 6.77 0.90 -30.61
N PRO A 164 7.34 1.67 -31.56
CA PRO A 164 8.79 1.85 -31.66
C PRO A 164 9.30 2.52 -30.38
N GLN A 165 10.02 1.75 -29.57
CA GLN A 165 10.59 2.20 -28.31
C GLN A 165 11.71 3.23 -28.59
N SER A 166 11.55 4.47 -28.11
CA SER A 166 12.65 5.44 -28.06
C SER A 166 13.74 4.88 -27.12
N SER A 167 14.94 4.76 -27.65
CA SER A 167 15.89 3.69 -27.29
C SER A 167 16.80 3.97 -26.09
N ASN A 168 16.47 4.88 -25.16
CA ASN A 168 17.30 5.08 -23.96
C ASN A 168 16.61 5.66 -22.70
N GLU A 169 15.37 6.14 -22.77
CA GLU A 169 14.77 6.91 -21.66
C GLU A 169 13.98 6.06 -20.65
N ASN A 170 13.67 4.81 -21.02
CA ASN A 170 12.78 3.92 -20.25
C ASN A 170 13.49 2.74 -19.58
N LYS A 171 14.84 2.69 -19.58
CA LYS A 171 15.58 1.57 -19.01
C LYS A 171 15.96 1.83 -17.55
N CYS A 172 15.70 0.83 -16.70
CA CYS A 172 16.12 0.83 -15.31
C CYS A 172 17.58 0.36 -15.22
N HIS A 173 18.53 1.28 -15.20
CA HIS A 173 19.94 0.96 -15.10
C HIS A 173 20.34 0.61 -13.66
N ASN A 174 21.15 -0.44 -13.47
CA ASN A 174 21.61 -0.92 -12.16
C ASN A 174 20.47 -1.23 -11.18
N CYS A 175 19.30 -1.59 -11.68
CA CYS A 175 18.15 -1.91 -10.85
C CYS A 175 18.18 -3.37 -10.45
N THR A 176 17.96 -3.62 -9.16
CA THR A 176 17.76 -4.96 -8.63
C THR A 176 16.45 -5.04 -7.88
N VAL A 177 15.79 -6.18 -7.99
CA VAL A 177 14.52 -6.51 -7.34
C VAL A 177 14.72 -7.71 -6.42
N HIS A 178 13.98 -7.79 -5.33
CA HIS A 178 13.97 -8.97 -4.47
C HIS A 178 13.58 -10.24 -5.25
N THR A 179 14.36 -11.31 -5.12
CA THR A 179 14.17 -12.51 -5.94
C THR A 179 12.79 -13.15 -5.73
N GLY A 180 12.32 -13.19 -4.48
CA GLY A 180 11.01 -13.75 -4.14
C GLY A 180 9.84 -12.96 -4.71
N PHE A 181 9.94 -11.63 -4.75
CA PHE A 181 8.85 -10.77 -5.26
C PHE A 181 8.71 -10.93 -6.77
N GLN A 182 9.84 -10.91 -7.48
CA GLN A 182 9.87 -11.11 -8.92
C GLN A 182 9.46 -12.52 -9.32
N ARG A 183 9.80 -13.56 -8.54
CA ARG A 183 9.28 -14.93 -8.76
C ARG A 183 7.76 -14.98 -8.55
N SER A 184 7.26 -14.38 -7.48
CA SER A 184 5.82 -14.31 -7.20
C SER A 184 5.07 -13.63 -8.33
N TRP A 185 5.56 -12.48 -8.80
CA TRP A 185 5.00 -11.81 -9.98
C TRP A 185 5.09 -12.67 -11.25
N SER A 186 6.24 -13.31 -11.51
CA SER A 186 6.42 -14.16 -12.70
C SER A 186 5.46 -15.35 -12.74
N ASN A 187 5.10 -15.91 -11.60
CA ASN A 187 4.11 -16.98 -11.50
C ASN A 187 2.69 -16.43 -11.68
N THR A 188 2.37 -15.33 -10.99
CA THR A 188 1.04 -14.70 -11.04
C THR A 188 0.71 -14.13 -12.42
N ARG A 189 1.66 -13.48 -13.08
CA ARG A 189 1.43 -12.87 -14.41
C ARG A 189 0.93 -13.89 -15.43
N ALA A 190 1.43 -15.13 -15.39
CA ALA A 190 1.01 -16.18 -16.32
C ALA A 190 -0.46 -16.57 -16.12
N ALA A 191 -0.94 -16.49 -14.87
CA ALA A 191 -2.33 -16.78 -14.54
C ALA A 191 -3.27 -15.60 -14.85
N ILE A 192 -2.83 -14.36 -14.65
CA ILE A 192 -3.74 -13.20 -14.65
C ILE A 192 -3.72 -12.36 -15.94
N LEU A 193 -2.59 -12.31 -16.66
CA LEU A 193 -2.45 -11.42 -17.83
C LEU A 193 -3.50 -11.68 -18.93
N PRO A 194 -3.81 -12.93 -19.32
CA PRO A 194 -4.82 -13.17 -20.36
C PRO A 194 -6.20 -12.61 -19.98
N HIS A 195 -6.59 -12.79 -18.71
CA HIS A 195 -7.86 -12.27 -18.19
C HIS A 195 -7.86 -10.75 -18.10
N LEU A 196 -6.77 -10.16 -17.59
CA LEU A 196 -6.65 -8.72 -17.41
C LEU A 196 -6.63 -7.99 -18.76
N GLN A 197 -5.89 -8.49 -19.75
CA GLN A 197 -5.86 -7.91 -21.10
C GLN A 197 -7.24 -7.94 -21.75
N GLN A 198 -7.99 -9.04 -21.57
CA GLN A 198 -9.36 -9.12 -22.04
C GLN A 198 -10.24 -8.04 -21.41
N GLN A 199 -10.12 -7.81 -20.09
CA GLN A 199 -10.93 -6.77 -19.43
C GLN A 199 -10.52 -5.36 -19.85
N LEU A 200 -9.22 -5.09 -19.97
CA LEU A 200 -8.72 -3.80 -20.46
C LEU A 200 -9.20 -3.49 -21.89
N PHE A 201 -9.39 -4.52 -22.72
CA PHE A 201 -9.96 -4.37 -24.06
C PHE A 201 -11.48 -4.13 -24.03
N LEU A 202 -12.22 -4.87 -23.20
CA LEU A 202 -13.68 -4.77 -23.14
C LEU A 202 -14.16 -3.51 -22.41
N TYR A 203 -13.39 -3.02 -21.45
CA TYR A 203 -13.70 -1.89 -20.57
C TYR A 203 -12.61 -0.83 -20.68
N SER A 204 -12.40 -0.30 -21.88
CA SER A 204 -11.36 0.70 -22.16
C SER A 204 -11.56 2.03 -21.42
N ASP A 205 -12.77 2.29 -20.94
CA ASP A 205 -13.16 3.44 -20.13
C ASP A 205 -12.98 3.23 -18.62
N TYR A 206 -12.61 2.01 -18.19
CA TYR A 206 -12.44 1.70 -16.77
C TYR A 206 -11.01 1.99 -16.29
N GLU A 207 -10.89 2.56 -15.09
CA GLU A 207 -9.59 2.79 -14.45
C GLU A 207 -8.99 1.47 -13.92
N LEU A 208 -7.73 1.19 -14.24
CA LEU A 208 -7.03 0.02 -13.69
C LEU A 208 -6.51 0.32 -12.28
N ASN A 209 -7.01 -0.40 -11.29
CA ASN A 209 -6.60 -0.30 -9.89
C ASN A 209 -5.88 -1.58 -9.44
N LEU A 210 -4.64 -1.44 -9.01
CA LEU A 210 -3.85 -2.51 -8.40
C LEU A 210 -3.77 -2.29 -6.89
N VAL A 211 -4.19 -3.26 -6.11
CA VAL A 211 -4.24 -3.14 -4.65
C VAL A 211 -3.50 -4.30 -4.02
N GLY A 212 -2.60 -4.03 -3.07
CA GLY A 212 -1.79 -5.09 -2.46
C GLY A 212 -1.52 -4.87 -0.98
N HIS A 213 -1.49 -5.94 -0.20
CA HIS A 213 -1.09 -5.89 1.22
C HIS A 213 0.11 -6.79 1.47
N SER A 214 1.06 -6.33 2.30
CA SER A 214 2.28 -7.07 2.63
C SER A 214 3.07 -7.45 1.36
N LEU A 215 3.47 -8.72 1.21
CA LEU A 215 4.05 -9.29 -0.02
C LEU A 215 3.23 -8.92 -1.28
N GLY A 216 1.90 -8.89 -1.17
CA GLY A 216 1.02 -8.51 -2.26
C GLY A 216 1.23 -7.07 -2.74
N GLY A 217 1.68 -6.17 -1.86
CA GLY A 217 2.10 -4.82 -2.22
C GLY A 217 3.31 -4.84 -3.18
N ALA A 218 4.34 -5.61 -2.84
CA ALA A 218 5.52 -5.72 -3.72
C ALA A 218 5.19 -6.36 -5.07
N VAL A 219 4.24 -7.31 -5.10
CA VAL A 219 3.75 -7.88 -6.36
C VAL A 219 2.94 -6.86 -7.16
N ALA A 220 2.12 -6.04 -6.49
CA ALA A 220 1.38 -4.94 -7.11
C ALA A 220 2.32 -3.88 -7.73
N ALA A 221 3.45 -3.58 -7.07
CA ALA A 221 4.50 -2.70 -7.60
C ALA A 221 5.01 -3.18 -8.96
N LEU A 222 5.41 -4.46 -9.03
CA LEU A 222 5.96 -5.08 -10.24
C LEU A 222 4.91 -5.21 -11.33
N ALA A 223 3.68 -5.57 -10.97
CA ALA A 223 2.53 -5.60 -11.86
C ALA A 223 2.28 -4.21 -12.46
N GLY A 224 2.33 -3.17 -11.63
CA GLY A 224 2.15 -1.77 -12.03
C GLY A 224 3.16 -1.32 -13.06
N LEU A 225 4.45 -1.60 -12.85
CA LEU A 225 5.50 -1.31 -13.82
C LEU A 225 5.27 -2.03 -15.16
N GLU A 226 4.84 -3.30 -15.12
CA GLU A 226 4.52 -4.05 -16.34
C GLU A 226 3.30 -3.48 -17.07
N MET A 227 2.24 -3.13 -16.34
CA MET A 227 1.03 -2.54 -16.92
C MET A 227 1.33 -1.18 -17.54
N LEU A 228 2.11 -0.34 -16.85
CA LEU A 228 2.56 0.94 -17.38
C LEU A 228 3.38 0.78 -18.66
N ALA A 229 4.28 -0.20 -18.72
CA ALA A 229 5.06 -0.46 -19.92
C ALA A 229 4.24 -1.02 -21.09
N ARG A 230 3.10 -1.67 -20.80
CA ARG A 230 2.13 -2.14 -21.79
C ARG A 230 1.17 -1.04 -22.26
N GLY A 231 1.33 0.20 -21.77
CA GLY A 231 0.52 1.35 -22.15
C GLY A 231 -0.77 1.52 -21.35
N ALA A 232 -0.95 0.77 -20.26
CA ALA A 232 -2.02 1.04 -19.30
C ALA A 232 -1.59 2.15 -18.32
N GLU A 233 -2.54 2.76 -17.63
CA GLU A 233 -2.27 3.77 -16.60
C GLU A 233 -2.81 3.27 -15.25
N PRO A 234 -2.09 2.37 -14.56
CA PRO A 234 -2.57 1.80 -13.31
C PRO A 234 -2.49 2.82 -12.17
N LYS A 235 -3.51 2.81 -11.32
CA LYS A 235 -3.51 3.39 -9.98
C LYS A 235 -3.18 2.29 -8.97
N ILE A 236 -2.16 2.51 -8.15
CA ILE A 236 -1.59 1.51 -7.25
C ILE A 236 -1.76 1.99 -5.82
N THR A 237 -2.37 1.15 -4.98
CA THR A 237 -2.44 1.41 -3.54
C THR A 237 -1.97 0.18 -2.79
N THR A 238 -0.93 0.33 -1.98
CA THR A 238 -0.37 -0.77 -1.20
C THR A 238 -0.44 -0.50 0.30
N TYR A 239 -0.55 -1.55 1.10
CA TYR A 239 -0.60 -1.50 2.56
C TYR A 239 0.54 -2.36 3.09
N GLY A 240 1.48 -1.75 3.81
CA GLY A 240 2.58 -2.51 4.41
C GLY A 240 3.52 -3.09 3.37
N GLU A 241 3.69 -2.37 2.25
CA GLU A 241 4.56 -2.80 1.18
C GLU A 241 6.03 -2.81 1.64
N PRO A 242 6.73 -3.96 1.53
CA PRO A 242 8.17 -4.02 1.80
C PRO A 242 8.96 -3.32 0.69
N ARG A 243 10.21 -2.95 0.98
CA ARG A 243 11.15 -2.42 -0.01
C ARG A 243 11.33 -3.41 -1.16
N VAL A 244 10.88 -3.04 -2.36
CA VAL A 244 10.78 -3.96 -3.51
C VAL A 244 12.14 -4.30 -4.11
N GLY A 245 13.10 -3.38 -4.03
CA GLY A 245 14.41 -3.52 -4.63
C GLY A 245 15.41 -2.49 -4.13
N ASN A 246 16.48 -2.29 -4.90
CA ASN A 246 17.49 -1.30 -4.56
C ASN A 246 17.04 0.13 -4.88
N ARG A 247 17.85 1.10 -4.46
CA ARG A 247 17.64 2.52 -4.77
C ARG A 247 17.45 2.81 -6.26
N GLY A 248 18.17 2.12 -7.15
CA GLY A 248 17.97 2.27 -8.59
C GLY A 248 16.54 1.90 -9.03
N LEU A 249 15.96 0.84 -8.45
CA LEU A 249 14.57 0.46 -8.71
C LEU A 249 13.58 1.43 -8.06
N ALA A 250 13.84 1.89 -6.83
CA ALA A 250 13.00 2.87 -6.14
C ALA A 250 12.89 4.18 -6.94
N GLU A 251 14.02 4.77 -7.31
CA GLU A 251 14.05 5.98 -8.13
C GLU A 251 13.42 5.76 -9.51
N TYR A 252 13.50 4.54 -10.05
CA TYR A 252 12.81 4.20 -11.29
C TYR A 252 11.30 4.21 -11.10
N ILE A 253 10.77 3.59 -10.04
CA ILE A 253 9.34 3.66 -9.70
C ILE A 253 8.92 5.13 -9.56
N ASP A 254 9.68 5.93 -8.82
CA ASP A 254 9.40 7.35 -8.61
C ASP A 254 9.27 8.12 -9.93
N ARG A 255 10.23 7.93 -10.85
CA ARG A 255 10.18 8.56 -12.18
C ARG A 255 9.03 8.06 -13.03
N ARG A 256 8.73 6.75 -13.01
CA ARG A 256 7.67 6.15 -13.83
C ARG A 256 6.27 6.57 -13.38
N PHE A 257 6.09 6.83 -12.09
CA PHE A 257 4.80 7.24 -11.51
C PHE A 257 4.71 8.74 -11.19
N GLY A 258 5.81 9.49 -11.29
CA GLY A 258 5.84 10.95 -11.04
C GLY A 258 5.78 11.31 -9.56
N LEU A 259 6.35 10.49 -8.68
CA LEU A 259 6.14 10.58 -7.22
C LEU A 259 6.92 11.70 -6.53
N LEU A 260 7.94 12.26 -7.18
CA LEU A 260 8.78 13.34 -6.63
C LEU A 260 8.32 14.74 -7.05
N LEU A 261 7.36 14.86 -7.96
CA LEU A 261 6.94 16.13 -8.57
C LEU A 261 5.76 16.81 -7.85
N LEU A 262 5.22 16.20 -6.79
CA LEU A 262 3.93 16.58 -6.21
C LEU A 262 4.01 17.62 -5.07
N LEU A 263 5.17 18.25 -4.88
CA LEU A 263 5.34 19.29 -3.84
C LEU A 263 5.16 20.72 -4.35
N GLU A 264 4.92 20.93 -5.65
CA GLU A 264 4.96 22.30 -6.21
C GLU A 264 3.62 22.92 -6.62
N GLU A 265 2.50 22.19 -6.75
CA GLU A 265 1.22 22.81 -7.17
C GLU A 265 -0.02 22.29 -6.42
N ASP A 266 -0.91 23.24 -6.11
CA ASP A 266 -2.11 23.18 -5.27
C ASP A 266 -3.11 22.01 -5.53
N ASP A 267 -3.64 21.48 -4.42
CA ASP A 267 -5.01 21.01 -4.16
C ASP A 267 -5.52 19.61 -4.57
N GLU A 268 -4.82 18.75 -5.31
CA GLU A 268 -5.37 17.41 -5.66
C GLU A 268 -4.41 16.26 -5.30
N THR A 269 -4.31 15.92 -4.01
CA THR A 269 -3.63 14.71 -3.49
C THR A 269 -4.24 13.40 -4.05
N THR A 270 -5.40 13.50 -4.70
CA THR A 270 -6.09 12.50 -5.52
C THR A 270 -5.30 12.07 -6.75
N GLY A 271 -4.40 12.90 -7.27
CA GLY A 271 -3.58 12.63 -8.47
C GLY A 271 -2.45 11.61 -8.29
N LEU A 272 -2.13 11.20 -7.05
CA LEU A 272 -1.12 10.17 -6.78
C LEU A 272 -1.53 8.82 -7.41
N ARG A 273 -0.82 8.41 -8.47
CA ARG A 273 -1.03 7.12 -9.14
C ARG A 273 -0.37 5.95 -8.42
N TYR A 274 0.56 6.20 -7.51
CA TYR A 274 1.12 5.18 -6.62
C TYR A 274 1.08 5.71 -5.19
N ARG A 275 0.38 4.99 -4.31
CA ARG A 275 0.21 5.31 -2.89
C ARG A 275 0.67 4.14 -2.04
N ARG A 276 1.66 4.37 -1.18
CA ARG A 276 2.19 3.36 -0.25
C ARG A 276 1.71 3.69 1.17
N VAL A 277 0.68 3.00 1.63
CA VAL A 277 0.12 3.19 2.97
C VAL A 277 0.96 2.42 3.98
N THR A 278 1.46 3.13 4.99
CA THR A 278 2.27 2.58 6.09
C THR A 278 1.59 2.85 7.42
N HIS A 279 1.83 1.98 8.39
CA HIS A 279 1.30 2.14 9.75
C HIS A 279 2.45 2.20 10.75
N ILE A 280 2.30 3.03 11.78
CA ILE A 280 3.27 3.12 12.87
C ILE A 280 3.56 1.75 13.51
N ASP A 281 4.82 1.49 13.84
CA ASP A 281 5.31 0.19 14.34
C ASP A 281 5.16 -1.01 13.38
N ASP A 282 4.69 -0.83 12.13
CA ASP A 282 4.76 -1.90 11.12
C ASP A 282 6.22 -2.10 10.66
N PRO A 283 6.84 -3.26 10.90
CA PRO A 283 8.23 -3.48 10.50
C PRO A 283 8.39 -3.80 9.01
N VAL A 284 7.33 -4.21 8.30
CA VAL A 284 7.46 -4.76 6.94
C VAL A 284 7.89 -3.72 5.91
N PRO A 285 7.40 -2.46 5.93
CA PRO A 285 7.91 -1.42 5.04
C PRO A 285 9.39 -1.07 5.24
N LEU A 286 9.98 -1.45 6.37
CA LEU A 286 11.40 -1.29 6.68
C LEU A 286 12.24 -2.50 6.26
N LEU A 287 11.64 -3.47 5.59
CA LEU A 287 12.29 -4.70 5.14
C LEU A 287 12.18 -4.86 3.62
N PRO A 288 13.17 -5.50 2.96
CA PRO A 288 14.49 -5.84 3.50
C PRO A 288 15.30 -4.58 3.91
N LEU A 289 16.37 -4.75 4.69
CA LEU A 289 17.08 -3.63 5.31
C LEU A 289 17.82 -2.75 4.29
N THR A 290 17.97 -1.46 4.62
CA THR A 290 18.74 -0.49 3.84
C THR A 290 20.21 -0.90 3.71
N GLU A 291 20.80 -1.48 4.77
CA GLU A 291 22.19 -1.98 4.74
C GLU A 291 22.39 -3.16 3.77
N TRP A 292 21.33 -3.83 3.34
CA TRP A 292 21.40 -4.85 2.29
C TRP A 292 21.24 -4.27 0.89
N GLY A 293 21.18 -2.95 0.77
CA GLY A 293 21.08 -2.22 -0.49
C GLY A 293 19.65 -2.02 -0.99
N TYR A 294 18.63 -2.28 -0.16
CA TYR A 294 17.23 -2.01 -0.49
C TYR A 294 16.85 -0.58 -0.15
N ALA A 295 15.87 -0.03 -0.87
CA ALA A 295 15.33 1.31 -0.61
C ALA A 295 13.81 1.30 -0.80
N ALA A 296 13.12 2.14 -0.02
CA ALA A 296 11.73 2.46 -0.29
C ALA A 296 11.65 3.44 -1.47
N HIS A 297 10.52 3.48 -2.15
CA HIS A 297 10.19 4.53 -3.11
C HIS A 297 9.25 5.56 -2.44
N ALA A 298 9.07 6.73 -3.07
CA ALA A 298 8.24 7.82 -2.58
C ALA A 298 6.73 7.52 -2.66
N GLY A 299 5.88 8.49 -2.29
CA GLY A 299 4.42 8.35 -2.33
C GLY A 299 3.83 7.69 -1.09
N GLU A 300 4.50 7.83 0.05
CA GLU A 300 4.05 7.28 1.33
C GLU A 300 2.89 8.08 1.93
N ILE A 301 1.90 7.36 2.46
CA ILE A 301 0.81 7.87 3.28
C ILE A 301 0.87 7.18 4.63
N PHE A 302 1.32 7.89 5.66
CA PHE A 302 1.64 7.34 6.96
C PHE A 302 0.49 7.48 7.96
N ILE A 303 0.06 6.37 8.55
CA ILE A 303 -0.91 6.31 9.67
C ILE A 303 -0.13 6.36 10.98
N SER A 304 -0.24 7.48 11.69
CA SER A 304 0.48 7.72 12.95
C SER A 304 -0.21 7.17 14.20
N LYS A 305 -1.52 6.88 14.12
CA LYS A 305 -2.30 6.37 15.25
C LYS A 305 -2.17 4.86 15.34
N LYS A 306 -1.59 4.39 16.45
CA LYS A 306 -1.34 2.96 16.72
C LYS A 306 -2.60 2.09 16.84
N THR A 307 -3.73 2.71 17.20
CA THR A 307 -4.96 1.99 17.55
C THR A 307 -5.99 2.12 16.46
N LEU A 308 -6.64 1.01 16.11
CA LEU A 308 -7.77 1.02 15.19
C LEU A 308 -9.02 1.71 15.79
N SER A 309 -9.85 2.37 14.99
CA SER A 309 -9.60 2.82 13.61
C SER A 309 -8.99 4.22 13.58
N PRO A 310 -8.12 4.55 12.61
CA PRO A 310 -7.60 5.90 12.43
C PRO A 310 -8.67 6.86 11.93
N ASP A 311 -8.49 8.14 12.24
CA ASP A 311 -9.25 9.26 11.73
C ASP A 311 -8.44 9.99 10.63
N VAL A 312 -9.09 10.84 9.83
CA VAL A 312 -8.44 11.58 8.72
C VAL A 312 -7.18 12.33 9.19
N GLN A 313 -7.25 12.91 10.39
CA GLN A 313 -6.14 13.67 11.01
C GLN A 313 -4.93 12.81 11.40
N ASP A 314 -5.09 11.48 11.47
CA ASP A 314 -4.03 10.55 11.85
C ASP A 314 -3.17 10.15 10.64
N LEU A 315 -3.58 10.55 9.43
CA LEU A 315 -2.89 10.31 8.16
C LEU A 315 -2.18 11.57 7.67
N ARG A 316 -0.99 11.39 7.12
CA ARG A 316 -0.22 12.42 6.45
C ARG A 316 0.49 11.87 5.23
N LEU A 317 0.73 12.75 4.25
CA LEU A 317 1.63 12.43 3.14
C LEU A 317 3.07 12.69 3.59
N CYS A 318 3.97 11.82 3.18
CA CYS A 318 5.39 11.92 3.51
C CYS A 318 6.19 12.51 2.37
N GLU A 319 7.23 13.25 2.70
CA GLU A 319 8.12 13.88 1.73
C GLU A 319 9.17 12.89 1.19
N GLY A 320 9.18 12.68 -0.12
CA GLY A 320 10.17 11.81 -0.77
C GLY A 320 10.08 10.34 -0.31
N ASP A 321 11.24 9.68 -0.27
CA ASP A 321 11.41 8.25 0.01
C ASP A 321 12.00 7.94 1.40
N ASP A 322 12.41 8.96 2.17
CA ASP A 322 13.12 8.82 3.47
C ASP A 322 12.71 9.89 4.50
N ASP A 323 11.40 10.20 4.61
CA ASP A 323 10.88 11.19 5.56
C ASP A 323 11.02 10.72 7.04
N PRO A 324 11.84 11.38 7.88
CA PRO A 324 12.03 10.99 9.28
C PRO A 324 10.77 11.22 10.14
N GLY A 325 9.82 11.99 9.65
CA GLY A 325 8.49 12.12 10.23
C GLY A 325 7.66 10.85 10.09
N CYS A 326 7.90 10.01 9.08
CA CYS A 326 7.06 8.87 8.71
C CYS A 326 7.67 7.51 9.10
N ILE A 327 7.48 6.45 8.29
CA ILE A 327 8.01 5.13 8.62
C ILE A 327 9.53 5.12 8.69
N ALA A 328 10.21 5.92 7.85
CA ALA A 328 11.67 5.98 7.81
C ALA A 328 12.30 6.46 9.12
N GLY A 329 11.60 7.29 9.91
CA GLY A 329 12.04 7.69 11.25
C GLY A 329 12.10 6.56 12.28
N GLN A 330 11.49 5.40 11.96
CA GLN A 330 11.56 4.17 12.75
C GLN A 330 12.67 3.23 12.26
N ASP A 331 13.37 3.58 11.18
CA ASP A 331 14.56 2.85 10.75
C ASP A 331 15.72 3.16 11.70
N GLY A 332 16.13 2.18 12.51
CA GLY A 332 17.17 2.35 13.52
C GLY A 332 18.57 2.64 12.96
N THR A 333 18.73 2.58 11.64
CA THR A 333 20.02 2.64 10.95
C THR A 333 20.35 4.00 10.33
N THR A 334 19.39 4.95 10.32
CA THR A 334 19.60 6.35 9.92
C THR A 334 20.01 7.20 11.15
N VAL A 335 21.31 7.23 11.47
CA VAL A 335 21.84 8.05 12.58
C VAL A 335 22.47 9.35 12.05
N GLU A 336 21.84 10.48 12.35
CA GLU A 336 22.53 11.76 12.63
C GLU A 336 22.58 11.97 14.16
N PRO A 337 23.72 12.41 14.74
CA PRO A 337 23.93 12.41 16.18
C PRO A 337 23.43 13.71 16.82
N ALA A 338 22.22 13.71 17.40
CA ALA A 338 21.79 14.80 18.25
C ALA A 338 21.07 14.33 19.52
N SER A 339 21.81 14.42 20.63
CA SER A 339 21.39 14.71 22.01
C SER A 339 20.22 13.94 22.63
N GLY A 340 20.56 13.10 23.61
CA GLY A 340 19.96 13.18 24.95
C GLY A 340 18.64 12.43 25.17
N ILE A 341 18.76 11.23 25.72
CA ILE A 341 17.79 10.55 26.60
C ILE A 341 16.33 10.53 26.08
N ALA A 342 16.10 9.69 25.09
CA ALA A 342 14.89 8.89 24.99
C ALA A 342 15.31 7.50 24.52
N GLN A 343 14.75 6.44 25.12
CA GLN A 343 14.91 5.05 24.67
C GLN A 343 14.39 4.90 23.24
N LYS A 344 15.20 5.25 22.23
CA LYS A 344 14.95 4.88 20.83
C LYS A 344 15.11 3.36 20.77
N ARG A 345 13.98 2.66 20.73
CA ARG A 345 13.89 1.21 20.57
C ARG A 345 14.23 0.91 19.11
N ASP A 346 15.32 0.19 18.90
CA ASP A 346 15.72 -0.26 17.58
C ASP A 346 14.90 -1.50 17.18
N LEU A 347 13.67 -1.25 16.71
CA LEU A 347 12.71 -2.27 16.26
C LEU A 347 13.29 -3.08 15.08
N VAL A 348 14.14 -2.45 14.28
CA VAL A 348 14.79 -3.02 13.10
C VAL A 348 15.95 -3.93 13.49
N ALA A 349 16.79 -3.55 14.46
CA ALA A 349 17.82 -4.45 15.01
C ALA A 349 17.21 -5.67 15.71
N SER A 350 16.05 -5.52 16.37
CA SER A 350 15.32 -6.67 16.91
C SER A 350 14.85 -7.63 15.81
N ALA A 351 14.43 -7.11 14.65
CA ALA A 351 14.09 -7.94 13.50
C ALA A 351 15.34 -8.58 12.86
N ARG A 352 16.48 -7.87 12.86
CA ARG A 352 17.78 -8.34 12.34
C ARG A 352 18.37 -9.48 13.17
N ASP A 353 18.45 -9.31 14.48
CA ASP A 353 19.00 -10.33 15.39
C ASP A 353 18.15 -11.61 15.36
N GLU A 354 16.84 -11.49 15.19
CA GLU A 354 15.95 -12.64 15.08
C GLU A 354 15.92 -13.29 13.69
N LEU A 355 16.19 -12.55 12.59
CA LEU A 355 16.43 -13.17 11.28
C LEU A 355 17.64 -14.13 11.35
N GLN A 356 18.68 -13.73 12.09
CA GLN A 356 19.86 -14.56 12.33
C GLN A 356 19.52 -15.82 13.15
N ASP A 357 18.62 -15.71 14.13
CA ASP A 357 18.17 -16.84 14.97
C ASP A 357 17.21 -17.80 14.24
N VAL A 358 16.29 -17.29 13.40
CA VAL A 358 15.39 -18.14 12.60
C VAL A 358 16.15 -18.98 11.56
N ILE A 359 17.24 -18.45 11.00
CA ILE A 359 18.14 -19.18 10.10
C ILE A 359 18.88 -20.32 10.86
N THR A 360 19.09 -20.17 12.17
CA THR A 360 19.91 -21.12 12.95
C THR A 360 19.10 -22.14 13.75
N THR A 361 17.85 -21.86 14.14
CA THR A 361 17.03 -22.76 14.96
C THR A 361 15.70 -23.10 14.30
N GLY A 362 15.73 -23.91 13.25
CA GLY A 362 14.52 -24.52 12.71
C GLY A 362 13.98 -25.62 13.62
N GLU A 363 13.21 -25.28 14.67
CA GLU A 363 12.24 -26.20 15.30
C GLU A 363 11.36 -25.52 16.37
N SER A 364 10.05 -25.68 16.22
CA SER A 364 8.99 -25.17 17.10
C SER A 364 8.88 -25.91 18.43
N ARG A 365 8.58 -25.20 19.54
CA ARG A 365 7.95 -25.82 20.71
C ARG A 365 7.02 -24.84 21.44
N TRP A 366 5.72 -24.98 21.20
CA TRP A 366 4.65 -24.25 21.88
C TRP A 366 4.31 -24.90 23.22
N GLY A 367 4.39 -24.14 24.31
CA GLY A 367 3.89 -24.55 25.63
C GLY A 367 4.56 -23.79 26.77
N ALA A 368 3.76 -22.96 27.46
CA ALA A 368 4.04 -22.17 28.68
C ALA A 368 4.70 -20.77 28.49
N GLY A 369 3.90 -19.75 28.84
CA GLY A 369 4.33 -18.38 29.19
C GLY A 369 5.18 -17.65 28.14
N LEU A 370 4.53 -16.98 27.18
CA LEU A 370 5.19 -16.22 26.10
C LEU A 370 6.27 -15.28 26.66
N PRO A 371 7.57 -15.53 26.39
CA PRO A 371 8.66 -14.61 26.73
C PRO A 371 8.42 -13.21 26.16
N ALA A 372 8.91 -12.15 26.83
CA ALA A 372 8.71 -10.75 26.42
C ALA A 372 9.06 -10.46 24.94
N ARG A 373 10.01 -11.21 24.36
CA ARG A 373 10.36 -11.19 22.92
C ARG A 373 9.23 -11.61 21.97
N TYR A 374 8.41 -12.59 22.36
CA TYR A 374 7.23 -12.98 21.56
C TYR A 374 6.07 -11.99 21.70
N ARG A 375 6.04 -11.19 22.79
CA ARG A 375 5.08 -10.10 22.93
C ARG A 375 5.39 -8.96 21.95
N LEU A 376 6.67 -8.65 21.76
CA LEU A 376 7.14 -7.66 20.77
C LEU A 376 6.78 -8.09 19.35
N TRP A 377 7.07 -9.34 18.97
CA TRP A 377 6.67 -9.85 17.65
C TRP A 377 5.16 -9.89 17.43
N TRP A 378 4.39 -10.24 18.46
CA TRP A 378 2.95 -10.19 18.37
C TRP A 378 2.44 -8.75 18.15
N GLU A 379 2.98 -7.77 18.86
CA GLU A 379 2.66 -6.35 18.68
C GLU A 379 3.01 -5.85 17.27
N LEU A 380 4.20 -6.19 16.74
CA LEU A 380 4.62 -5.84 15.38
C LEU A 380 3.79 -6.53 14.29
N PHE A 381 3.43 -7.80 14.50
CA PHE A 381 2.55 -8.54 13.60
C PHE A 381 1.15 -7.94 13.56
N LEU A 382 0.65 -7.44 14.68
CA LEU A 382 -0.62 -6.72 14.72
C LEU A 382 -0.51 -5.37 14.00
N ALA A 383 0.56 -4.60 14.23
CA ALA A 383 0.79 -3.35 13.53
C ALA A 383 0.85 -3.53 12.01
N HIS A 384 1.46 -4.61 11.52
CA HIS A 384 1.48 -4.92 10.09
C HIS A 384 0.10 -5.28 9.51
N ARG A 385 -0.91 -5.51 10.34
CA ARG A 385 -2.27 -5.84 9.89
C ARG A 385 -3.26 -4.74 10.19
N ASP A 386 -2.95 -3.86 11.12
CA ASP A 386 -3.84 -2.83 11.62
C ASP A 386 -3.64 -1.54 10.79
N TYR A 387 -4.53 -1.30 9.84
CA TYR A 387 -4.55 -0.08 9.02
C TYR A 387 -5.81 0.73 9.35
N PHE A 388 -6.89 0.51 8.60
CA PHE A 388 -8.22 1.05 8.89
C PHE A 388 -9.03 0.08 9.77
N TRP A 389 -8.71 -1.20 9.61
CA TRP A 389 -9.14 -2.35 10.39
C TRP A 389 -8.04 -3.40 10.30
N ARG A 390 -8.27 -4.53 10.96
CA ARG A 390 -7.34 -5.65 10.91
C ARG A 390 -7.47 -6.43 9.61
N LEU A 391 -6.50 -6.25 8.73
CA LEU A 391 -6.36 -7.00 7.48
C LEU A 391 -5.96 -8.47 7.74
N GLY A 392 -6.18 -9.34 6.77
CA GLY A 392 -5.72 -10.72 6.79
C GLY A 392 -6.71 -11.70 7.41
N LEU A 393 -8.00 -11.33 7.54
CA LEU A 393 -9.02 -12.15 8.19
C LEU A 393 -10.18 -12.44 7.25
N CYS A 394 -10.33 -13.70 6.83
CA CYS A 394 -11.57 -14.16 6.20
C CYS A 394 -12.59 -14.58 7.27
N VAL A 395 -13.23 -13.60 7.91
CA VAL A 395 -14.25 -13.83 8.96
C VAL A 395 -15.54 -13.06 8.68
N PRO A 396 -16.71 -13.54 9.15
CA PRO A 396 -17.99 -12.85 8.95
C PRO A 396 -17.95 -11.41 9.49
N GLY A 397 -18.27 -10.43 8.64
CA GLY A 397 -18.29 -9.01 9.00
C GLY A 397 -16.93 -8.29 8.94
N GLY A 398 -15.85 -9.04 8.66
CA GLY A 398 -14.48 -8.52 8.64
C GLY A 398 -13.82 -8.43 10.01
N GLY A 399 -12.50 -8.25 10.00
CA GLY A 399 -11.63 -8.11 11.18
C GLY A 399 -11.69 -6.76 11.87
#